data_AF-A0A392PR40-F1
#
_entry.id   AF-A0A392PR40-F1
#
_cell.length_a   1.000
_cell.length_b   1.000
_cell.length_c   1.000
_cell.angle_alpha   90.00
_cell.angle_beta   90.00
_cell.angle_gamma   90.00
#
_symmetry.space_group_name_H-M   'P 1'
#
loop_
_entity.id
_entity.type
_entity.pdbx_description
1 polymer ?
#
loop_
_entity_poly.entity_id
_entity_poly.type
_entity_poly.pdbx_seq_one_letter_code
_entity_poly.pdbx_strand_id
1 'polypeptide(L)'
;EDVAFAVARFFQNGGVLQNYYMYHGGTNFGRTAGGPYIMTAYDYDAPLDEYGNLNQPKWGHLKKLHAAIKSGEKILTNASATITEKQHGDSVYLKSYKMQGSWESFCFLSNAHNSKDAQVELYPNTKYYVPAWSVSILQNCQDEIFNTAKVDVQTNNYVKKPAGNSSLTWTWTSEPVEDTLQGVGTFNASELLEQKAITVGASDYLWYMTIVHINDTSTWKNSSLQVNTTGHVLHAY
;
A
#
# COMPACT_ATOMS: atom_id res chain seq x y z
N GLU A 1 1.60 -14.02 -1.50
CA GLU A 1 2.67 -14.94 -1.08
C GLU A 1 3.82 -14.16 -0.44
N ASP A 2 4.44 -13.22 -1.17
CA ASP A 2 5.59 -12.44 -0.70
C ASP A 2 5.37 -11.69 0.63
N VAL A 3 4.24 -11.00 0.79
CA VAL A 3 3.89 -10.35 2.07
C VAL A 3 3.85 -11.35 3.23
N ALA A 4 3.30 -12.55 3.00
CA ALA A 4 3.25 -13.60 4.03
C ALA A 4 4.66 -14.12 4.35
N PHE A 5 5.53 -14.26 3.33
CA PHE A 5 6.93 -14.62 3.51
C PHE A 5 7.66 -13.59 4.37
N ALA A 6 7.55 -12.30 4.05
CA ALA A 6 8.19 -11.22 4.80
C ALA A 6 7.74 -11.22 6.28
N VAL A 7 6.44 -11.37 6.54
CA VAL A 7 5.89 -11.42 7.90
C VAL A 7 6.35 -12.66 8.65
N ALA A 8 6.24 -13.86 8.06
CA ALA A 8 6.69 -15.09 8.71
C ALA A 8 8.19 -15.06 9.02
N ARG A 9 9.01 -14.54 8.09
CA ARG A 9 10.45 -14.38 8.27
C ARG A 9 10.80 -13.35 9.34
N PHE A 10 10.01 -12.30 9.51
CA PHE A 10 10.16 -11.34 10.60
C PHE A 10 9.94 -12.01 11.96
N PHE A 11 8.84 -12.76 12.13
CA PHE A 11 8.55 -13.49 13.38
C PHE A 11 9.57 -14.61 13.64
N GLN A 12 10.02 -15.33 12.60
CA GLN A 12 11.11 -16.30 12.67
C GLN A 12 12.40 -15.72 13.28
N ASN A 13 12.66 -14.42 13.08
CA ASN A 13 13.87 -13.76 13.55
C ASN A 13 13.64 -12.98 14.86
N GLY A 14 12.60 -13.32 15.63
CA GLY A 14 12.32 -12.70 16.91
C GLY A 14 11.56 -11.38 16.83
N GLY A 15 10.99 -11.05 15.67
CA GLY A 15 10.04 -9.96 15.55
C GLY A 15 8.79 -10.21 16.40
N VAL A 16 8.31 -9.16 17.08
CA VAL A 16 7.18 -9.27 18.04
C VAL A 16 5.98 -8.39 17.68
N LEU A 17 6.17 -7.43 16.77
CA LEU A 17 5.13 -6.51 16.33
C LEU A 17 5.27 -6.25 14.84
N GLN A 18 4.21 -6.51 14.09
CA GLN A 18 4.11 -6.24 12.67
C GLN A 18 2.80 -5.50 12.39
N ASN A 19 2.87 -4.49 11.53
CA ASN A 19 1.71 -3.73 11.08
C ASN A 19 1.67 -3.70 9.55
N TYR A 20 0.49 -3.93 8.96
CA TYR A 20 0.27 -3.74 7.53
C TYR A 20 -0.03 -2.27 7.27
N TYR A 21 0.86 -1.60 6.54
CA TYR A 21 0.60 -0.29 5.99
C TYR A 21 0.36 -0.45 4.48
N MET A 22 -0.88 -0.50 3.99
CA MET A 22 -2.17 -0.38 4.70
C MET A 22 -2.84 -1.74 4.92
N TYR A 23 -3.63 -1.88 6.00
CA TYR A 23 -4.58 -2.98 6.14
C TYR A 23 -5.90 -2.69 5.39
N HIS A 24 -6.34 -1.42 5.46
CA HIS A 24 -7.34 -0.81 4.60
C HIS A 24 -6.82 0.58 4.24
N GLY A 25 -6.70 0.86 2.95
CA GLY A 25 -6.20 2.15 2.49
C GLY A 25 -7.32 3.19 2.35
N GLY A 26 -8.39 2.85 1.63
CA GLY A 26 -9.59 3.70 1.47
C GLY A 26 -9.42 4.76 0.38
N THR A 27 -9.96 5.95 0.63
CA THR A 27 -10.06 7.03 -0.36
C THR A 27 -9.68 8.38 0.26
N ASN A 28 -8.89 9.17 -0.47
CA ASN A 28 -8.61 10.56 -0.16
C ASN A 28 -9.80 11.44 -0.57
N PHE A 29 -10.81 11.54 0.30
CA PHE A 29 -12.01 12.34 0.04
C PHE A 29 -11.77 13.84 0.12
N GLY A 30 -12.58 14.60 -0.62
CA GLY A 30 -12.47 16.06 -0.67
C GLY A 30 -11.17 16.49 -1.36
N ARG A 31 -10.63 17.62 -0.90
CA ARG A 31 -9.42 18.25 -1.50
C ARG A 31 -8.24 18.36 -0.53
N THR A 32 -8.49 18.16 0.76
CA THR A 32 -7.48 18.34 1.82
C THR A 32 -6.88 17.02 2.29
N ALA A 33 -7.36 15.90 1.76
CA ALA A 33 -6.76 14.58 1.93
C ALA A 33 -5.97 14.21 0.68
N GLY A 34 -4.93 13.39 0.85
CA GLY A 34 -3.98 13.08 -0.21
C GLY A 34 -2.82 14.09 -0.28
N GLY A 35 -1.64 13.60 -0.65
CA GLY A 35 -0.48 14.44 -0.92
C GLY A 35 -0.43 14.93 -2.37
N PRO A 36 0.61 15.70 -2.74
CA PRO A 36 0.81 16.13 -4.12
C PRO A 36 0.80 14.94 -5.09
N TYR A 37 -0.03 15.03 -6.13
CA TYR A 37 -0.19 13.99 -7.16
C TYR A 37 -0.62 12.60 -6.66
N ILE A 38 -1.05 12.48 -5.41
CA ILE A 38 -1.67 11.26 -4.92
C ILE A 38 -3.10 11.24 -5.45
N MET A 39 -3.46 10.13 -6.10
CA MET A 39 -4.80 9.96 -6.64
C MET A 39 -5.85 9.88 -5.52
N THR A 40 -7.12 10.08 -5.87
CA THR A 40 -8.24 9.95 -4.94
C THR A 40 -8.31 8.56 -4.33
N ALA A 41 -8.07 7.50 -5.10
CA ALA A 41 -7.99 6.15 -4.57
C ALA A 41 -6.73 5.95 -3.72
N TYR A 42 -6.89 5.38 -2.54
CA TYR A 42 -5.77 5.03 -1.66
C TYR A 42 -5.75 3.52 -1.37
N ASP A 43 -6.23 2.70 -2.31
CA ASP A 43 -6.42 1.24 -2.18
C ASP A 43 -5.21 0.47 -1.64
N TYR A 44 -4.00 0.83 -2.11
CA TYR A 44 -2.72 0.23 -1.68
C TYR A 44 -2.53 -1.26 -1.98
N ASP A 45 -3.42 -1.88 -2.78
CA ASP A 45 -3.52 -3.35 -2.86
C ASP A 45 -3.62 -3.95 -1.45
N ALA A 46 -4.34 -3.27 -0.55
CA ALA A 46 -4.45 -3.64 0.84
C ALA A 46 -5.28 -4.93 1.00
N PRO A 47 -5.17 -5.64 2.15
CA PRO A 47 -6.04 -6.76 2.47
C PRO A 47 -7.54 -6.42 2.41
N LEU A 48 -7.91 -5.18 2.72
CA LEU A 48 -9.24 -4.64 2.44
C LEU A 48 -9.11 -3.61 1.33
N ASP A 49 -9.83 -3.82 0.22
CA ASP A 49 -9.79 -2.90 -0.93
C ASP A 49 -10.32 -1.50 -0.58
N GLU A 50 -10.22 -0.55 -1.52
CA GLU A 50 -10.72 0.82 -1.37
C GLU A 50 -12.17 0.88 -0.86
N TYR A 51 -13.00 -0.08 -1.25
CA TYR A 51 -14.43 -0.14 -0.91
C TYR A 51 -14.71 -0.98 0.35
N GLY A 52 -13.67 -1.51 1.01
CA GLY A 52 -13.77 -2.32 2.21
C GLY A 52 -14.07 -3.81 1.97
N ASN A 53 -14.04 -4.28 0.72
CA ASN A 53 -14.19 -5.70 0.43
C ASN A 53 -12.93 -6.48 0.79
N LEU A 54 -13.07 -7.78 1.02
CA LEU A 54 -11.95 -8.68 1.26
C LEU A 54 -11.14 -8.86 -0.03
N ASN A 55 -9.93 -8.32 -0.11
CA ASN A 55 -9.04 -8.53 -1.25
C ASN A 55 -8.48 -9.96 -1.19
N GLN A 56 -9.14 -10.89 -1.88
CA GLN A 56 -8.77 -12.29 -1.90
C GLN A 56 -7.86 -12.62 -3.09
N PRO A 57 -6.81 -13.44 -2.89
CA PRO A 57 -6.60 -14.33 -1.74
C PRO A 57 -5.81 -13.68 -0.58
N LYS A 58 -5.31 -12.45 -0.74
CA LYS A 58 -4.39 -11.80 0.19
C LYS A 58 -4.92 -11.77 1.62
N TRP A 59 -6.13 -11.27 1.82
CA TRP A 59 -6.75 -11.18 3.14
C TRP A 59 -6.85 -12.54 3.83
N GLY A 60 -7.38 -13.55 3.13
CA GLY A 60 -7.57 -14.88 3.68
C GLY A 60 -6.25 -15.59 3.97
N HIS A 61 -5.26 -15.42 3.08
CA HIS A 61 -3.94 -16.00 3.26
C HIS A 61 -3.21 -15.41 4.47
N LEU A 62 -3.27 -14.08 4.63
CA LEU A 62 -2.71 -13.41 5.81
C LEU A 62 -3.46 -13.76 7.10
N LYS A 63 -4.79 -13.94 7.03
CA LYS A 63 -5.57 -14.45 8.17
C LYS A 63 -5.10 -15.83 8.63
N LYS A 64 -4.83 -16.74 7.69
CA LYS A 64 -4.30 -18.09 8.01
C LYS A 64 -2.87 -18.02 8.57
N LEU A 65 -2.01 -17.15 8.03
CA LEU A 65 -0.69 -16.87 8.61
C LEU A 65 -0.81 -16.41 10.07
N HIS A 66 -1.72 -15.48 10.36
CA HIS A 66 -1.93 -14.98 11.73
C HIS A 66 -2.43 -16.06 12.67
N ALA A 67 -3.35 -16.91 12.23
CA ALA A 67 -3.81 -18.05 13.02
C ALA A 67 -2.66 -19.01 13.34
N ALA A 68 -1.79 -19.28 12.38
CA ALA A 68 -0.60 -20.12 12.56
C ALA A 68 0.39 -19.49 13.57
N ILE A 69 0.74 -18.22 13.42
CA ILE A 69 1.62 -17.51 14.37
C ILE A 69 0.99 -17.48 15.78
N LYS A 70 -0.31 -17.21 15.88
CA LYS A 70 -1.03 -17.14 17.16
C LYS A 70 -0.99 -18.48 17.91
N SER A 71 -1.03 -19.61 17.20
CA SER A 71 -0.89 -20.94 17.83
C SER A 71 0.45 -21.13 18.55
N GLY A 72 1.50 -20.43 18.11
CA GLY A 72 2.83 -20.44 18.72
C GLY A 72 3.08 -19.32 19.73
N GLU A 73 2.12 -18.42 19.98
CA GLU A 73 2.30 -17.19 20.76
C GLU A 73 2.99 -17.44 22.11
N LYS A 74 2.46 -18.37 22.91
CA LYS A 74 3.00 -18.74 24.23
C LYS A 74 4.49 -19.08 24.18
N ILE A 75 4.95 -19.74 23.11
CA ILE A 75 6.33 -20.17 22.94
C ILE A 75 7.18 -19.00 22.41
N LEU A 76 6.67 -18.27 21.42
CA LEU A 76 7.36 -17.14 20.76
C LEU A 76 7.62 -15.97 21.71
N THR A 77 6.74 -15.74 22.69
CA THR A 77 6.88 -14.65 23.67
C THR A 77 7.55 -15.07 24.97
N ASN A 78 7.99 -16.33 25.09
CA ASN A 78 8.60 -16.82 26.32
C ASN A 78 10.10 -16.50 26.35
N ALA A 79 10.53 -15.66 27.31
CA ALA A 79 11.92 -15.28 27.50
C ALA A 79 12.86 -16.46 27.82
N SER A 80 12.32 -17.57 28.34
CA SER A 80 13.07 -18.79 28.64
C SER A 80 13.03 -19.82 27.51
N ALA A 81 12.41 -19.52 26.37
CA ALA A 81 12.42 -20.42 25.21
C ALA A 81 13.86 -20.60 24.70
N THR A 82 14.26 -21.85 24.46
CA THR A 82 15.52 -22.15 23.79
C THR A 82 15.34 -22.01 22.29
N ILE A 83 16.14 -21.15 21.68
CA ILE A 83 16.09 -20.87 20.24
C ILE A 83 17.28 -21.53 19.56
N THR A 84 17.03 -22.34 18.55
CA THR A 84 18.08 -22.96 17.72
C THR A 84 17.86 -22.68 16.25
N GLU A 85 18.94 -22.66 15.48
CA GLU A 85 18.91 -22.51 14.03
C GLU A 85 19.80 -23.58 13.39
N LYS A 86 19.28 -24.23 12.35
CA LYS A 86 20.03 -25.23 11.59
C LYS A 86 19.81 -25.02 10.10
N GLN A 87 20.90 -25.04 9.34
CA GLN A 87 20.84 -24.96 7.89
C GLN A 87 20.58 -26.35 7.27
N HIS A 88 19.72 -26.40 6.26
CA HIS A 88 19.29 -27.61 5.55
C HIS A 88 19.47 -27.45 4.03
N GLY A 89 20.71 -27.39 3.57
CA GLY A 89 21.03 -27.13 2.16
C GLY A 89 21.21 -25.64 1.87
N ASP A 90 21.04 -25.27 0.60
CA ASP A 90 21.28 -23.90 0.17
C ASP A 90 20.09 -23.00 0.52
N SER A 91 20.33 -21.95 1.31
CA SER A 91 19.34 -20.93 1.67
C SER A 91 18.10 -21.44 2.42
N VAL A 92 18.17 -22.66 2.97
CA VAL A 92 17.10 -23.27 3.77
C VAL A 92 17.51 -23.36 5.23
N TYR A 93 16.68 -22.83 6.12
CA TYR A 93 16.96 -22.76 7.56
C TYR A 93 15.74 -23.21 8.36
N LEU A 94 15.98 -24.07 9.35
CA LEU A 94 15.04 -24.40 10.40
C LEU A 94 15.37 -23.58 11.64
N LYS A 95 14.47 -22.66 12.01
CA LYS A 95 14.47 -21.99 13.32
C LYS A 95 13.52 -22.71 14.25
N SER A 96 14.00 -23.12 15.42
CA SER A 96 13.17 -23.81 16.42
C SER A 96 13.10 -23.00 17.71
N TYR A 97 11.89 -22.82 18.22
CA TYR A 97 11.63 -22.28 19.55
C TYR A 97 11.10 -23.41 20.43
N LYS A 98 11.78 -23.72 21.52
CA LYS A 98 11.39 -24.82 22.43
C LYS A 98 11.19 -24.30 23.85
N MET A 99 10.06 -24.65 24.44
CA MET A 99 9.77 -24.28 25.83
C MET A 99 10.59 -25.16 26.79
N GLN A 100 11.31 -24.54 27.74
CA GLN A 100 12.08 -25.28 28.74
C GLN A 100 11.14 -26.12 29.63
N GLY A 101 11.53 -27.37 29.90
CA GLY A 101 10.74 -28.30 30.70
C GLY A 101 9.48 -28.85 30.01
N SER A 102 9.28 -28.55 28.72
CA SER A 102 8.15 -29.04 27.92
C SER A 102 8.62 -29.69 26.61
N TRP A 103 7.75 -30.53 26.05
CA TRP A 103 7.91 -31.09 24.71
C TRP A 103 7.39 -30.13 23.62
N GLU A 104 6.66 -29.07 24.01
CA GLU A 104 6.11 -28.05 23.12
C GLU A 104 7.23 -27.28 22.39
N SER A 105 7.11 -27.21 21.06
CA SER A 105 8.02 -26.45 20.20
C SER A 105 7.26 -25.79 19.06
N PHE A 106 7.88 -24.76 18.48
CA PHE A 106 7.34 -24.02 17.35
C PHE A 106 8.47 -23.73 16.39
N CYS A 107 8.31 -24.13 15.12
CA CYS A 107 9.39 -24.04 14.14
C CYS A 107 8.98 -23.23 12.91
N PHE A 108 9.96 -22.52 12.36
CA PHE A 108 9.90 -21.92 11.04
C PHE A 108 10.93 -22.62 10.16
N LEU A 109 10.47 -23.23 9.07
CA LEU A 109 11.32 -23.81 8.04
C LEU A 109 11.26 -22.91 6.81
N SER A 110 12.29 -22.06 6.68
CA SER A 110 12.38 -21.07 5.60
C SER A 110 13.24 -21.57 4.45
N ASN A 111 12.82 -21.25 3.23
CA ASN A 111 13.61 -21.35 2.01
C ASN A 111 13.69 -19.95 1.37
N ALA A 112 14.85 -19.31 1.48
CA ALA A 112 15.11 -17.98 0.92
C ALA A 112 15.68 -18.04 -0.51
N HIS A 113 15.80 -19.23 -1.12
CA HIS A 113 16.20 -19.35 -2.51
C HIS A 113 15.08 -18.81 -3.42
N ASN A 114 15.43 -17.99 -4.41
CA ASN A 114 14.46 -17.26 -5.24
C ASN A 114 13.69 -18.13 -6.26
N SER A 115 14.23 -19.29 -6.62
CA SER A 115 13.75 -20.10 -7.76
C SER A 115 13.82 -21.61 -7.56
N LYS A 116 14.30 -22.12 -6.42
CA LYS A 116 14.47 -23.55 -6.18
C LYS A 116 13.68 -23.98 -4.95
N ASP A 117 12.83 -24.96 -5.16
CA ASP A 117 12.16 -25.66 -4.07
C ASP A 117 13.14 -26.53 -3.31
N ALA A 118 12.82 -26.82 -2.05
CA ALA A 118 13.60 -27.71 -1.22
C ALA A 118 12.73 -28.84 -0.67
N GLN A 119 13.37 -29.99 -0.45
CA GLN A 119 12.79 -31.11 0.29
C GLN A 119 13.68 -31.40 1.50
N VAL A 120 13.13 -31.21 2.70
CA VAL A 120 13.88 -31.29 3.96
C VAL A 120 13.34 -32.45 4.79
N GLU A 121 14.21 -33.36 5.20
CA GLU A 121 13.86 -34.43 6.13
C GLU A 121 14.26 -34.00 7.56
N LEU A 122 13.26 -33.75 8.42
CA LEU A 122 13.49 -33.37 9.83
C LEU A 122 13.41 -34.58 10.77
N TYR A 123 12.62 -35.59 10.40
CA TYR A 123 12.47 -36.84 11.12
C TYR A 123 12.55 -38.00 10.14
N PRO A 124 12.95 -39.21 10.59
CA PRO A 124 12.97 -40.39 9.73
C PRO A 124 11.63 -40.56 9.01
N ASN A 125 11.68 -40.64 7.67
CA ASN A 125 10.52 -40.80 6.79
C ASN A 125 9.54 -39.61 6.74
N THR A 126 9.89 -38.45 7.30
CA THR A 126 9.04 -37.23 7.24
C THR A 126 9.75 -36.13 6.45
N LYS A 127 9.31 -35.93 5.20
CA LYS A 127 9.87 -34.94 4.29
C LYS A 127 8.92 -33.75 4.13
N TYR A 128 9.44 -32.55 4.35
CA TYR A 128 8.75 -31.29 4.15
C TYR A 128 9.12 -30.72 2.78
N TYR A 129 8.11 -30.44 1.97
CA TYR A 129 8.28 -29.70 0.72
C TYR A 129 8.14 -28.21 1.01
N VAL A 130 9.21 -27.47 0.76
CA VAL A 130 9.35 -26.04 1.07
C VAL A 130 9.58 -25.30 -0.26
N PRO A 131 8.54 -24.71 -0.85
CA PRO A 131 8.67 -23.95 -2.10
C PRO A 131 9.75 -22.87 -2.03
N ALA A 132 10.29 -22.48 -3.18
CA ALA A 132 11.13 -21.29 -3.30
C ALA A 132 10.47 -20.08 -2.65
N TRP A 133 11.28 -19.22 -2.01
CA TRP A 133 10.82 -17.97 -1.38
C TRP A 133 9.63 -18.16 -0.42
N SER A 134 9.73 -19.14 0.48
CA SER A 134 8.65 -19.50 1.40
C SER A 134 9.11 -19.80 2.82
N VAL A 135 8.18 -19.72 3.77
CA VAL A 135 8.35 -20.19 5.14
C VAL A 135 7.20 -21.15 5.47
N SER A 136 7.54 -22.37 5.88
CA SER A 136 6.62 -23.30 6.52
C SER A 136 6.63 -23.07 8.03
N ILE A 137 5.45 -22.93 8.62
CA ILE A 137 5.25 -22.85 10.07
C ILE A 137 4.83 -24.23 10.56
N LEU A 138 5.60 -24.77 11.50
CA LEU A 138 5.42 -26.13 12.02
C LEU A 138 5.04 -26.10 13.50
N GLN A 139 3.88 -26.65 13.84
CA GLN A 139 3.48 -26.89 15.23
C GLN A 139 4.23 -28.11 15.78
N ASN A 140 4.78 -27.99 16.99
CA ASN A 140 5.65 -29.02 17.59
C ASN A 140 6.84 -29.43 16.71
N CYS A 141 7.22 -28.56 15.76
CA CYS A 141 8.19 -28.82 14.71
C CYS A 141 7.87 -30.06 13.84
N GLN A 142 6.62 -30.53 13.84
CA GLN A 142 6.15 -31.73 13.14
C GLN A 142 5.03 -31.42 12.15
N ASP A 143 3.99 -30.74 12.58
CA ASP A 143 2.82 -30.54 11.72
C ASP A 143 2.93 -29.21 10.97
N GLU A 144 3.03 -29.25 9.64
CA GLU A 144 2.97 -28.04 8.81
C GLU A 144 1.55 -27.48 8.83
N ILE A 145 1.35 -26.43 9.63
CA ILE A 145 0.04 -25.78 9.78
C ILE A 145 -0.16 -24.63 8.79
N PHE A 146 0.92 -24.13 8.18
CA PHE A 146 0.87 -23.06 7.18
C PHE A 146 2.17 -23.01 6.36
N ASN A 147 2.07 -22.66 5.07
CA ASN A 147 3.23 -22.25 4.27
C ASN A 147 2.89 -20.99 3.47
N THR A 148 3.82 -20.03 3.42
CA THR A 148 3.58 -18.70 2.83
C THR A 148 3.37 -18.71 1.32
N ALA A 149 3.76 -19.77 0.62
CA ALA A 149 3.58 -19.97 -0.82
C ALA A 149 2.49 -21.01 -1.18
N LYS A 150 1.94 -21.75 -0.22
CA LYS A 150 0.82 -22.68 -0.44
C LYS A 150 -0.51 -21.96 -0.19
N VAL A 151 -1.00 -21.22 -1.20
CA VAL A 151 -2.24 -20.45 -1.11
C VAL A 151 -3.45 -21.35 -1.36
N ASP A 152 -4.28 -21.54 -0.34
CA ASP A 152 -5.48 -22.39 -0.36
C ASP A 152 -6.77 -21.56 -0.17
N VAL A 153 -6.71 -20.28 -0.55
CA VAL A 153 -7.82 -19.32 -0.49
C VAL A 153 -8.26 -19.00 -1.90
N GLN A 154 -9.58 -19.06 -2.14
CA GLN A 154 -10.16 -18.72 -3.43
C GLN A 154 -9.91 -17.24 -3.76
N THR A 155 -9.48 -16.97 -4.99
CA THR A 155 -9.31 -15.60 -5.50
C THR A 155 -10.66 -15.02 -5.93
N ASN A 156 -10.90 -13.75 -5.59
CA ASN A 156 -12.08 -13.01 -6.04
C ASN A 156 -11.70 -12.04 -7.15
N ASN A 157 -12.57 -11.90 -8.16
CA ASN A 157 -12.45 -10.87 -9.19
C ASN A 157 -13.59 -9.87 -9.02
N TYR A 158 -13.27 -8.65 -8.61
CA TYR A 158 -14.23 -7.57 -8.49
C TYR A 158 -14.50 -6.93 -9.86
N VAL A 159 -15.78 -6.76 -10.20
CA VAL A 159 -16.22 -6.14 -11.45
C VAL A 159 -17.15 -4.98 -11.13
N LYS A 160 -16.80 -3.78 -11.62
CA LYS A 160 -17.69 -2.62 -11.53
C LYS A 160 -18.77 -2.74 -12.62
N LYS A 161 -20.03 -2.90 -12.21
CA LYS A 161 -21.19 -2.94 -13.10
C LYS A 161 -22.02 -1.67 -12.90
N PRO A 162 -22.59 -1.08 -13.98
CA PRO A 162 -23.55 0.00 -13.83
C PRO A 162 -24.73 -0.41 -12.94
N ALA A 163 -25.12 0.45 -12.01
CA ALA A 163 -26.28 0.22 -11.17
C ALA A 163 -27.54 0.79 -11.83
N GLY A 164 -28.46 -0.08 -12.24
CA GLY A 164 -29.76 0.29 -12.83
C GLY A 164 -29.71 0.79 -14.28
N ASN A 165 -30.89 1.14 -14.81
CA ASN A 165 -31.09 1.65 -16.17
C ASN A 165 -31.36 3.16 -16.22
N SER A 166 -31.29 3.86 -15.10
CA SER A 166 -31.61 5.29 -15.04
C SER A 166 -30.40 6.14 -15.38
N SER A 167 -30.46 6.83 -16.53
CA SER A 167 -29.52 7.90 -16.84
C SER A 167 -29.72 9.09 -15.91
N LEU A 168 -28.62 9.73 -15.52
CA LEU A 168 -28.66 10.98 -14.77
C LEU A 168 -29.20 12.11 -15.66
N THR A 169 -30.04 12.98 -15.10
CA THR A 169 -30.46 14.23 -15.76
C THR A 169 -29.54 15.34 -15.30
N TRP A 170 -28.80 15.94 -16.23
CA TRP A 170 -27.80 16.96 -15.93
C TRP A 170 -28.33 18.37 -16.18
N THR A 171 -27.96 19.29 -15.30
CA THR A 171 -28.05 20.74 -15.51
C THR A 171 -26.64 21.32 -15.43
N TRP A 172 -26.38 22.44 -16.10
CA TRP A 172 -25.07 23.07 -16.12
C TRP A 172 -25.19 24.57 -15.83
N THR A 173 -24.12 25.14 -15.31
CA THR A 173 -23.92 26.59 -15.19
C THR A 173 -22.47 26.89 -15.58
N SER A 174 -22.24 28.02 -16.23
CA SER A 174 -20.88 28.50 -16.47
C SER A 174 -20.30 29.07 -15.17
N GLU A 175 -19.00 28.92 -14.97
CA GLU A 175 -18.27 29.66 -13.95
C GLU A 175 -18.25 31.15 -14.33
N PRO A 176 -18.65 32.08 -13.44
CA PRO A 176 -18.69 33.50 -13.73
C PRO A 176 -17.29 34.13 -13.63
N VAL A 177 -16.52 34.07 -14.71
CA VAL A 177 -15.12 34.55 -14.76
C VAL A 177 -14.95 35.96 -15.35
N GLU A 178 -16.02 36.67 -15.70
CA GLU A 178 -15.94 37.96 -16.42
C GLU A 178 -15.10 39.01 -15.69
N ASP A 179 -15.38 39.25 -14.40
CA ASP A 179 -14.62 40.16 -13.55
C ASP A 179 -13.14 39.76 -13.48
N THR A 180 -12.87 38.47 -13.36
CA THR A 180 -11.51 37.91 -13.30
C THR A 180 -10.74 38.15 -14.59
N LEU A 181 -11.38 37.98 -15.75
CA LEU A 181 -10.78 38.26 -17.06
C LEU A 181 -10.55 39.75 -17.29
N GLN A 182 -11.29 40.62 -16.61
CA GLN A 182 -11.06 42.07 -16.60
C GLN A 182 -10.02 42.51 -15.56
N GLY A 183 -9.41 41.57 -14.82
CA GLY A 183 -8.42 41.86 -13.79
C GLY A 183 -9.01 42.39 -12.48
N VAL A 184 -10.31 42.20 -12.27
CA VAL A 184 -11.01 42.58 -11.03
C VAL A 184 -10.93 41.41 -10.05
N GLY A 185 -9.99 41.51 -9.11
CA GLY A 185 -9.75 40.54 -8.04
C GLY A 185 -10.17 41.02 -6.66
N THR A 186 -10.01 40.15 -5.66
CA THR A 186 -10.30 40.46 -4.24
C THR A 186 -9.23 41.32 -3.57
N PHE A 187 -8.00 41.34 -4.11
CA PHE A 187 -6.90 42.17 -3.65
C PHE A 187 -5.90 42.41 -4.79
N ASN A 188 -4.95 43.33 -4.59
CA ASN A 188 -3.83 43.58 -5.51
C ASN A 188 -2.47 43.44 -4.81
N ALA A 189 -1.44 43.17 -5.60
CA ALA A 189 -0.06 43.12 -5.16
C ALA A 189 0.86 43.59 -6.29
N SER A 190 1.98 44.22 -5.94
CA SER A 190 3.00 44.66 -6.91
C SER A 190 4.00 43.57 -7.28
N GLU A 191 3.84 42.36 -6.74
CA GLU A 191 4.72 41.21 -6.93
C GLU A 191 3.93 39.91 -7.10
N LEU A 192 4.60 38.87 -7.60
CA LEU A 192 4.03 37.53 -7.70
C LEU A 192 4.11 36.84 -6.35
N LEU A 193 2.95 36.54 -5.77
CA LEU A 193 2.84 35.88 -4.47
C LEU A 193 2.76 34.36 -4.61
N GLU A 194 3.30 33.62 -3.65
CA GLU A 194 3.27 32.15 -3.66
C GLU A 194 1.87 31.62 -3.30
N GLN A 195 1.39 30.60 -4.02
CA GLN A 195 -0.01 30.15 -3.93
C GLN A 195 -0.40 29.65 -2.54
N LYS A 196 0.43 28.87 -1.84
CA LYS A 196 0.09 28.36 -0.51
C LYS A 196 0.05 29.48 0.53
N ALA A 197 0.93 30.46 0.43
CA ALA A 197 0.93 31.63 1.30
C ALA A 197 -0.37 32.44 1.19
N ILE A 198 -0.95 32.51 0.00
CA ILE A 198 -2.20 33.26 -0.26
C ILE A 198 -3.45 32.44 0.01
N THR A 199 -3.49 31.21 -0.50
CA THR A 199 -4.69 30.37 -0.37
C THR A 199 -4.81 29.73 1.00
N VAL A 200 -3.70 29.48 1.70
CA VAL A 200 -3.63 28.81 3.01
C VAL A 200 -4.45 27.50 3.03
N GLY A 201 -4.47 26.78 1.89
CA GLY A 201 -5.25 25.55 1.73
C GLY A 201 -6.77 25.72 1.65
N ALA A 202 -7.27 26.96 1.55
CA ALA A 202 -8.69 27.23 1.38
C ALA A 202 -9.20 26.74 0.01
N SER A 203 -8.40 26.90 -1.04
CA SER A 203 -8.72 26.55 -2.43
C SER A 203 -7.51 25.97 -3.16
N ASP A 204 -7.76 25.07 -4.12
CA ASP A 204 -6.76 24.56 -5.06
C ASP A 204 -6.44 25.57 -6.17
N TYR A 205 -7.27 26.60 -6.30
CA TYR A 205 -7.22 27.59 -7.37
C TYR A 205 -6.75 28.95 -6.85
N LEU A 206 -5.83 29.58 -7.60
CA LEU A 206 -5.43 30.98 -7.44
C LEU A 206 -5.29 31.62 -8.82
N TRP A 207 -5.96 32.77 -9.00
CA TRP A 207 -5.87 33.55 -10.23
C TRP A 207 -4.74 34.57 -10.13
N TYR A 208 -3.79 34.49 -11.06
CA TYR A 208 -2.78 35.52 -11.28
C TYR A 208 -3.24 36.38 -12.44
N MET A 209 -3.54 37.65 -12.17
CA MET A 209 -4.10 38.60 -13.13
C MET A 209 -3.15 39.77 -13.32
N THR A 210 -2.98 40.22 -14.57
CA THR A 210 -2.20 41.42 -14.90
C THR A 210 -2.76 42.08 -16.16
N ILE A 211 -2.61 43.40 -16.26
CA ILE A 211 -3.04 44.19 -17.42
C ILE A 211 -1.80 44.65 -18.17
N VAL A 212 -1.72 44.31 -19.45
CA VAL A 212 -0.67 44.77 -20.35
C VAL A 212 -1.25 45.83 -21.28
N HIS A 213 -0.81 47.08 -21.11
CA HIS A 213 -1.22 48.17 -21.99
C HIS A 213 -0.38 48.16 -23.27
N ILE A 214 -1.05 48.06 -24.42
CA ILE A 214 -0.42 47.97 -25.74
C ILE A 214 -0.85 49.17 -26.58
N ASN A 215 0.11 50.02 -26.96
CA ASN A 215 -0.16 51.22 -27.76
C ASN A 215 -0.24 50.93 -29.28
N ASP A 216 0.49 49.92 -29.76
CA ASP A 216 0.48 49.51 -31.18
C ASP A 216 0.37 47.99 -31.31
N THR A 217 -0.76 47.55 -31.83
CA THR A 217 -1.10 46.13 -32.02
C THR A 217 -0.52 45.56 -33.32
N SER A 218 0.09 46.38 -34.19
CA SER A 218 0.65 45.93 -35.47
C SER A 218 1.80 44.93 -35.30
N THR A 219 2.53 45.02 -34.20
CA THR A 219 3.66 44.14 -33.82
C THR A 219 3.24 42.85 -33.10
N TRP A 220 1.99 42.77 -32.64
CA TRP A 220 1.50 41.65 -31.80
C TRP A 220 1.03 40.43 -32.59
N LYS A 221 1.10 40.44 -33.93
CA LYS A 221 0.76 39.27 -34.75
C LYS A 221 1.66 38.05 -34.49
N ASN A 222 2.86 38.24 -33.91
CA ASN A 222 3.83 37.20 -33.55
C ASN A 222 4.27 37.28 -32.07
N SER A 223 3.42 37.74 -31.16
CA SER A 223 3.76 37.79 -29.73
C SER A 223 3.72 36.40 -29.08
N SER A 224 4.65 36.13 -28.17
CA SER A 224 4.64 34.95 -27.31
C SER A 224 4.45 35.34 -25.84
N LEU A 225 3.61 34.59 -25.14
CA LEU A 225 3.51 34.65 -23.68
C LEU A 225 4.33 33.49 -23.11
N GLN A 226 5.27 33.83 -22.23
CA GLN A 226 6.04 32.84 -21.48
C GLN A 226 5.72 32.97 -19.99
N VAL A 227 5.24 31.88 -19.38
CA VAL A 227 4.98 31.80 -17.95
C VAL A 227 5.85 30.70 -17.37
N ASN A 228 6.71 31.05 -16.41
CA ASN A 228 7.45 30.07 -15.61
C ASN A 228 6.73 29.90 -14.27
N THR A 229 6.35 28.67 -13.93
CA THR A 229 5.57 28.35 -12.74
C THR A 229 6.15 27.15 -12.01
N THR A 230 6.05 27.17 -10.68
CA THR A 230 6.31 26.01 -9.81
C THR A 230 5.04 25.23 -9.49
N GLY A 231 3.89 25.66 -10.02
CA GLY A 231 2.58 25.04 -9.80
C GLY A 231 2.35 23.76 -10.61
N HIS A 232 1.34 23.00 -10.19
CA HIS A 232 1.05 21.67 -10.76
C HIS A 232 0.26 21.73 -12.09
N VAL A 233 -0.61 22.73 -12.25
CA VAL A 233 -1.43 22.96 -13.45
C VAL A 233 -1.55 24.46 -13.69
N LEU A 234 -1.44 24.88 -14.95
CA LEU A 234 -1.62 26.27 -15.38
C LEU A 234 -2.60 26.33 -16.55
N HIS A 235 -3.59 27.22 -16.44
CA HIS A 235 -4.45 27.61 -17.53
C HIS A 235 -4.19 29.09 -17.84
N ALA A 236 -3.90 29.40 -19.11
CA ALA A 236 -3.75 30.77 -19.59
C ALA A 236 -5.01 31.16 -20.39
N TYR A 237 -5.56 32.33 -20.08
CA TYR A 237 -6.78 32.89 -20.66
C TYR A 237 -6.50 34.24 -21.29
#